data_AF-A0A378X507-F1
#
_entry.id   AF-A0A378X507-F1
#
_cell.length_a   1.000
_cell.length_b   1.000
_cell.length_c   1.000
_cell.angle_alpha   90.00
_cell.angle_beta   90.00
_cell.angle_gamma   90.00
#
_symmetry.space_group_name_H-M   'P 1'
#
loop_
_entity.id
_entity.type
_entity.pdbx_description
1 polymer ?
#
loop_
_entity_poly.entity_id
_entity_poly.type
_entity_poly.pdbx_seq_one_letter_code
_entity_poly.pdbx_strand_id
1 'polypeptide(L)'
;MADIVHVPAHFLDRFVGIDDEDCLVIEEDYGALTTLTPCCDAYGKGSDYEIICRACYGAVAAKHAGGGTIAVPRAELEVIAVPDTGSDAGS
;
A
#
# COMPACT_ATOMS: atom_id res chain seq x y z
N MET A 1 -9.25 -15.43 -14.79
CA MET A 1 -9.90 -14.25 -14.21
C MET A 1 -8.76 -13.38 -13.73
N ALA A 2 -8.71 -12.11 -14.13
CA ALA A 2 -7.75 -11.18 -13.55
C ALA A 2 -8.24 -10.83 -12.15
N ASP A 3 -7.34 -10.75 -11.17
CA ASP A 3 -7.70 -10.32 -9.83
C ASP A 3 -7.98 -8.82 -9.85
N ILE A 4 -9.10 -8.43 -9.24
CA ILE A 4 -9.53 -7.03 -9.13
C ILE A 4 -8.87 -6.46 -7.88
N VAL A 5 -8.14 -5.36 -8.06
CA VAL A 5 -7.43 -4.67 -6.97
C VAL A 5 -7.89 -3.23 -6.88
N HIS A 6 -8.23 -2.82 -5.66
CA HIS A 6 -8.59 -1.45 -5.33
C HIS A 6 -7.33 -0.69 -4.93
N VAL A 7 -7.01 0.39 -5.65
CA VAL A 7 -5.80 1.19 -5.42
C VAL A 7 -6.19 2.62 -5.08
N PRO A 8 -5.73 3.17 -3.94
CA PRO A 8 -5.96 4.58 -3.62
C PRO A 8 -5.44 5.50 -4.74
N ALA A 9 -6.24 6.50 -5.10
CA ALA A 9 -5.95 7.37 -6.25
C ALA A 9 -4.55 8.00 -6.17
N HIS A 10 -4.10 8.40 -4.99
CA HIS A 10 -2.76 8.99 -4.78
C HIS A 10 -1.59 8.01 -4.97
N PHE A 11 -1.83 6.69 -4.92
CA PHE A 11 -0.83 5.66 -5.21
C PHE A 11 -0.95 5.11 -6.62
N LEU A 12 -1.97 5.49 -7.39
CA LEU A 12 -2.24 4.88 -8.70
C LEU A 12 -1.06 5.01 -9.66
N ASP A 13 -0.35 6.13 -9.67
CA ASP A 13 0.81 6.35 -10.55
C ASP A 13 2.06 5.59 -10.08
N ARG A 14 2.07 5.15 -8.82
CA ARG A 14 3.19 4.49 -8.16
C ARG A 14 2.95 3.00 -7.95
N PHE A 15 1.74 2.51 -8.17
CA PHE A 15 1.35 1.11 -8.00
C PHE A 15 1.97 0.23 -9.08
N VAL A 16 2.74 -0.78 -8.66
CA VAL A 16 3.50 -1.68 -9.54
C VAL A 16 3.02 -3.13 -9.49
N GLY A 17 2.23 -3.53 -8.49
CA GLY A 17 1.66 -4.86 -8.37
C GLY A 17 1.27 -5.23 -6.95
N ILE A 18 1.03 -6.50 -6.69
CA ILE A 18 0.78 -7.04 -5.35
C ILE A 18 1.84 -8.09 -4.98
N ASP A 19 2.07 -8.28 -3.68
CA ASP A 19 2.93 -9.35 -3.15
C ASP A 19 2.16 -10.68 -2.98
N ASP A 20 2.83 -11.69 -2.40
CA ASP A 20 2.27 -13.03 -2.18
C ASP A 20 1.25 -13.09 -1.02
N GLU A 21 1.03 -11.96 -0.35
CA GLU A 21 0.07 -11.76 0.73
C GLU A 21 -1.03 -10.76 0.34
N ASP A 22 -1.22 -10.53 -0.96
CA ASP A 22 -2.20 -9.61 -1.56
C ASP A 22 -2.06 -8.15 -1.10
N CYS A 23 -0.85 -7.75 -0.66
CA CYS A 23 -0.57 -6.38 -0.27
C CYS A 23 -0.14 -5.55 -1.48
N LEU A 24 -0.57 -4.29 -1.55
CA LEU A 24 -0.18 -3.38 -2.64
C LEU A 24 1.33 -3.09 -2.58
N VAL A 25 2.01 -3.18 -3.71
CA VAL A 25 3.41 -2.76 -3.84
C VAL A 25 3.46 -1.48 -4.69
N ILE A 26 4.15 -0.48 -4.16
CA ILE A 26 4.38 0.80 -4.84
C ILE A 26 5.86 1.06 -5.04
N GLU A 27 6.19 1.82 -6.09
CA GLU A 27 7.51 2.39 -6.32
C GLU A 27 7.61 3.76 -5.63
N GLU A 28 8.61 3.91 -4.77
CA GLU A 28 9.02 5.15 -4.09
C GLU A 28 9.97 5.97 -4.96
N ASP A 29 10.22 7.20 -4.49
CA ASP A 29 11.29 8.02 -5.02
C ASP A 29 12.60 7.21 -5.05
N TYR A 30 13.37 7.40 -6.12
CA TYR A 30 14.63 6.68 -6.36
C TYR A 30 14.48 5.17 -6.64
N GLY A 31 13.28 4.68 -6.95
CA GLY A 31 13.03 3.31 -7.44
C GLY A 31 13.00 2.25 -6.34
N ALA A 32 12.87 2.65 -5.08
CA ALA A 32 12.68 1.70 -3.98
C ALA A 32 11.26 1.13 -3.99
N LEU A 33 11.09 -0.15 -3.63
CA LEU A 33 9.77 -0.78 -3.55
C LEU A 33 9.28 -0.85 -2.11
N THR A 34 8.03 -0.46 -1.90
CA THR A 34 7.36 -0.48 -0.59
C THR A 34 6.06 -1.27 -0.70
N THR A 35 5.89 -2.24 0.19
CA THR A 35 4.59 -2.90 0.40
C THR A 35 3.73 -2.04 1.32
N LEU A 36 2.47 -1.80 0.97
CA LEU A 36 1.49 -1.10 1.79
C LEU A 36 0.72 -2.08 2.68
N THR A 37 0.23 -1.58 3.81
CA THR A 37 -0.56 -2.39 4.76
C THR A 37 -1.98 -2.61 4.21
N PRO A 38 -2.58 -3.79 4.36
CA PRO A 38 -3.98 -4.03 3.98
C PRO A 38 -5.00 -3.24 4.81
N CYS A 39 -4.61 -2.83 6.02
CA CYS A 39 -5.59 -2.37 7.01
C CYS A 39 -6.12 -0.96 6.74
N CYS A 40 -5.37 -0.04 6.12
CA CYS A 40 -5.84 1.33 5.93
C CYS A 40 -5.21 2.17 4.80
N ASP A 41 -4.88 1.61 3.63
CA ASP A 41 -4.53 2.42 2.45
C ASP A 41 -3.39 3.45 2.66
N ALA A 42 -2.54 3.25 3.66
CA ALA A 42 -1.63 4.28 4.13
C ALA A 42 -0.21 3.77 4.34
N TYR A 43 0.71 4.47 3.70
CA TYR A 43 2.15 4.45 3.95
C TYR A 43 2.41 4.64 5.45
N GLY A 44 3.17 3.71 6.03
CA GLY A 44 3.52 3.78 7.44
C GLY A 44 4.53 4.89 7.71
N LYS A 45 4.27 5.76 8.68
CA LYS A 45 5.31 6.70 9.15
C LYS A 45 6.19 5.94 10.13
N GLY A 46 7.46 5.76 9.81
CA GLY A 46 8.44 5.24 10.75
C GLY A 46 8.62 6.21 11.92
N SER A 47 8.40 5.72 13.13
CA SER A 47 9.07 6.25 14.32
C SER A 47 10.33 5.42 14.57
N ASP A 48 11.27 5.91 15.36
CA ASP A 48 12.62 5.33 15.53
C ASP A 48 12.65 3.83 15.94
N TYR A 49 11.50 3.21 16.27
CA TYR A 49 11.39 1.81 16.66
C TYR A 49 10.19 1.04 16.09
N GLU A 50 9.21 1.69 15.44
CA GLU A 50 7.97 1.05 14.95
C GLU A 50 7.41 1.76 13.71
N ILE A 51 6.92 0.99 12.74
CA ILE A 51 6.16 1.51 11.60
C ILE A 51 4.71 1.64 12.06
N ILE A 52 4.11 2.82 11.87
CA ILE A 52 2.74 3.09 12.28
C ILE A 52 1.87 3.33 11.05
N CYS A 53 0.75 2.62 10.94
CA CYS A 53 -0.26 2.90 9.92
C CYS A 53 -0.88 4.28 10.14
N ARG A 54 -0.88 5.14 9.12
CA ARG A 54 -1.33 6.55 9.28
C ARG A 54 -2.83 6.69 9.58
N ALA A 55 -3.66 5.73 9.18
CA ALA A 55 -5.11 5.85 9.38
C ALA A 55 -5.57 5.35 10.75
N CYS A 56 -5.05 4.20 11.23
CA CYS A 56 -5.44 3.66 12.53
C CYS A 56 -4.45 3.98 13.66
N TYR A 57 -3.29 4.59 13.34
CA TYR A 57 -2.17 4.81 14.26
C TYR A 57 -1.70 3.54 14.99
N GLY A 58 -1.96 2.36 14.43
CA GLY A 58 -1.52 1.07 14.94
C GLY A 58 -0.14 0.67 14.42
N ALA A 59 0.60 -0.12 15.20
CA ALA A 59 1.86 -0.72 14.79
C ALA A 59 1.64 -1.72 13.64
N VAL A 60 2.51 -1.67 12.63
CA VAL A 60 2.47 -2.58 11.47
C VAL A 60 3.82 -3.28 11.27
N ALA A 61 3.76 -4.46 10.64
CA ALA A 61 4.95 -5.27 10.44
C ALA A 61 6.00 -4.55 9.57
N ALA A 62 7.28 -4.80 9.88
CA ALA A 62 8.45 -4.25 9.19
C ALA A 62 8.37 -4.32 7.65
N LYS A 63 7.80 -5.42 7.12
CA LYS A 63 7.62 -5.66 5.68
C LYS A 63 6.78 -4.60 4.98
N HIS A 64 5.88 -3.90 5.69
CA HIS A 64 4.98 -2.92 5.11
C HIS A 64 5.55 -1.47 5.08
N ALA A 65 6.87 -1.31 5.23
CA ALA A 65 7.57 -0.06 4.92
C ALA A 65 8.92 -0.30 4.22
N GLY A 66 9.09 -1.46 3.58
CA GLY A 66 10.29 -1.72 2.78
C GLY A 66 10.37 -3.13 2.22
N GLY A 67 11.14 -3.28 1.14
CA GLY A 67 11.44 -4.58 0.56
C GLY A 67 10.27 -5.19 -0.20
N GLY A 68 9.49 -4.37 -0.91
CA GLY A 68 8.36 -4.86 -1.70
C GLY A 68 8.80 -5.87 -2.76
N THR A 69 8.23 -7.07 -2.73
CA THR A 69 8.40 -8.08 -3.77
C THR A 69 7.11 -8.18 -4.56
N ILE A 70 7.20 -8.17 -5.89
CA ILE A 70 6.03 -8.24 -6.75
C ILE A 70 5.77 -9.71 -7.09
N ALA A 71 4.68 -10.27 -6.55
CA ALA A 71 4.21 -11.61 -6.91
C ALA A 71 3.33 -11.57 -8.15
N VAL A 72 2.45 -10.57 -8.26
CA VAL A 72 1.62 -10.33 -9.45
C VAL A 72 1.82 -8.89 -9.93
N PRO A 73 2.34 -8.68 -11.15
CA PRO A 73 2.59 -7.33 -11.66
C PRO A 73 1.30 -6.61 -12.03
N ARG A 74 1.31 -5.28 -11.94
CA ARG A 74 0.16 -4.41 -12.31
C ARG A 74 -0.49 -4.79 -13.64
N ALA A 75 0.30 -5.16 -14.64
CA ALA A 75 -0.19 -5.47 -15.98
C ALA A 75 -1.13 -6.69 -16.05
N GLU A 76 -1.12 -7.53 -15.02
CA GLU A 76 -1.95 -8.73 -14.90
C GLU A 76 -3.21 -8.51 -14.05
N LEU A 77 -3.37 -7.31 -13.48
CA LEU A 77 -4.45 -6.96 -12.55
C LEU A 77 -5.49 -6.05 -13.19
N GLU A 78 -6.74 -6.20 -12.77
CA GLU A 78 -7.78 -5.22 -13.04
C GLU A 78 -7.76 -4.16 -11.93
N VAL A 79 -7.32 -2.95 -12.28
CA VAL A 79 -7.10 -1.87 -11.30
C VAL A 79 -8.31 -0.95 -11.24
N ILE A 80 -8.92 -0.84 -10.05
CA ILE A 80 -9.97 0.13 -9.74
C ILE A 80 -9.38 1.20 -8.82
N ALA A 81 -9.29 2.44 -9.31
CA ALA A 81 -8.91 3.56 -8.47
C ALA A 81 -10.03 3.87 -7.47
N VAL A 82 -9.70 3.88 -6.17
CA VAL A 82 -10.62 4.27 -5.10
C VAL A 82 -10.25 5.66 -4.58
N PRO A 83 -11.22 6.50 -4.20
CA PRO A 83 -10.93 7.79 -3.60
C PRO A 83 -10.16 7.59 -2.31
N ASP A 84 -9.28 8.55 -2.01
CA ASP A 84 -8.55 8.58 -0.75
C ASP A 84 -9.57 8.85 0.36
N THR A 85 -10.14 7.79 0.94
CA THR A 85 -10.95 7.92 2.15
C THR A 85 -9.98 8.20 3.28
N GLY A 86 -9.54 9.46 3.37
CA GLY A 86 -9.08 10.03 4.62
C GLY A 86 -10.12 9.71 5.66
N SER A 87 -9.66 9.20 6.79
CA SER A 87 -10.48 8.99 7.98
C SER A 87 -11.10 10.32 8.40
N ASP A 88 -12.23 10.70 7.81
CA ASP A 88 -13.25 11.48 8.50
C ASP A 88 -13.94 10.52 9.49
N ALA A 89 -13.16 10.05 10.47
CA ALA A 89 -13.72 9.68 11.75
C ALA A 89 -14.13 11.01 12.40
N GLY A 90 -15.31 11.47 12.03
CA GLY A 90 -15.94 12.64 12.61
C GLY A 90 -16.26 12.43 14.09
N SER A 91 -16.33 13.58 14.76
CA SER A 91 -16.88 13.90 16.10
C SER A 91 -15.87 13.94 17.24
#